data_AF-A0A7W8AEK1-F1
#
_entry.id   AF-A0A7W8AEK1-F1
#
_cell.length_a   1.000
_cell.length_b   1.000
_cell.length_c   1.000
_cell.angle_alpha   90.00
_cell.angle_beta   90.00
_cell.angle_gamma   90.00
#
_symmetry.space_group_name_H-M   'P 1'
#
loop_
_entity.id
_entity.type
_entity.pdbx_description
1 polymer ?
#
loop_
_entity_poly.entity_id
_entity_poly.type
_entity_poly.pdbx_seq_one_letter_code
_entity_poly.pdbx_strand_id
1 'polypeptide(L)'
;MSWESSRQRHQLVHAVLADIAATGRPHVTGELATRVTAEFGDFDGLLREVQLRWYRAFDARLDALLEDWPPDIDAALTALWLDLSAAMPGARFLLDAHAGRPALADLDAHHRRTLHAATGVHEVRLPRIPPPRRRCRWLVPRTSTA
;
A
#
# COMPACT_ATOMS: atom_id res chain seq x y z
N MET A 1 -7.18 -20.99 -10.59
CA MET A 1 -7.10 -20.58 -9.17
C MET A 1 -8.46 -20.80 -8.53
N SER A 2 -8.51 -21.47 -7.38
CA SER A 2 -9.77 -21.61 -6.62
C SER A 2 -10.09 -20.30 -5.89
N TRP A 3 -11.37 -20.05 -5.63
CA TRP A 3 -11.83 -18.92 -4.82
C TRP A 3 -11.17 -18.89 -3.43
N GLU A 4 -10.89 -20.05 -2.87
CA GLU A 4 -10.20 -20.21 -1.58
C GLU A 4 -8.78 -19.64 -1.61
N SER A 5 -8.01 -19.90 -2.67
CA SER A 5 -6.65 -19.36 -2.83
C SER A 5 -6.66 -17.82 -2.92
N SER A 6 -7.59 -17.24 -3.68
CA SER A 6 -7.74 -15.79 -3.76
C SER A 6 -8.13 -15.17 -2.41
N ARG A 7 -9.05 -15.81 -1.67
CA ARG A 7 -9.45 -15.35 -0.34
C ARG A 7 -8.29 -15.44 0.66
N GLN A 8 -7.51 -16.52 0.63
CA GLN A 8 -6.35 -16.72 1.50
C GLN A 8 -5.27 -15.67 1.25
N ARG A 9 -4.92 -15.41 -0.01
CA ARG A 9 -3.99 -14.34 -0.40
C ARG A 9 -4.46 -12.98 0.11
N HIS A 10 -5.75 -12.67 -0.07
CA HIS A 10 -6.33 -11.41 0.38
C HIS A 10 -6.23 -11.25 1.91
N GLN A 11 -6.57 -12.29 2.67
CA GLN A 11 -6.45 -12.29 4.13
C GLN A 11 -4.99 -12.15 4.59
N LEU A 12 -4.05 -12.81 3.91
CA LEU A 12 -2.63 -12.73 4.25
C LEU A 12 -2.06 -11.33 3.99
N VAL A 13 -2.41 -10.69 2.86
CA VAL A 13 -2.05 -9.28 2.62
C VAL A 13 -2.57 -8.39 3.74
N HIS A 14 -3.83 -8.54 4.14
CA HIS A 14 -4.39 -7.78 5.25
C HIS A 14 -3.65 -7.99 6.57
N ALA A 15 -3.32 -9.24 6.90
CA ALA A 15 -2.55 -9.57 8.10
C ALA A 15 -1.17 -8.92 8.09
N VAL A 16 -0.46 -8.97 6.96
CA VAL A 16 0.86 -8.33 6.81
C VAL A 16 0.76 -6.82 6.96
N LEU A 17 -0.19 -6.16 6.28
CA LEU A 17 -0.34 -4.71 6.37
C LEU A 17 -0.74 -4.27 7.79
N ALA A 18 -1.54 -5.07 8.50
CA ALA A 18 -1.88 -4.81 9.89
C ALA A 18 -0.67 -4.96 10.83
N ASP A 19 0.17 -5.99 10.62
CA ASP A 19 1.41 -6.18 11.39
C ASP A 19 2.39 -5.03 11.17
N ILE A 20 2.58 -4.61 9.91
CA ILE A 20 3.42 -3.46 9.56
C ILE A 20 2.88 -2.19 10.22
N ALA A 21 1.56 -1.97 10.21
CA ALA A 21 0.94 -0.83 10.86
C ALA A 21 1.12 -0.85 12.39
N ALA A 22 1.13 -2.03 13.01
CA ALA A 22 1.33 -2.20 14.44
C ALA A 22 2.80 -2.04 14.87
N THR A 23 3.73 -2.60 14.10
CA THR A 23 5.14 -2.66 14.44
C THR A 23 5.94 -1.47 13.89
N GLY A 24 5.45 -0.80 12.85
CA GLY A 24 6.19 0.20 12.09
C GLY A 24 7.41 -0.37 11.36
N ARG A 25 7.48 -1.69 11.16
CA ARG A 25 8.59 -2.36 10.48
C ARG A 25 8.15 -2.75 9.08
N PRO A 26 8.87 -2.36 8.01
CA PRO A 26 8.48 -2.69 6.64
C PRO A 26 8.94 -4.10 6.23
N HIS A 27 9.02 -5.05 7.16
CA HIS A 27 9.54 -6.40 6.92
C HIS A 27 8.67 -7.41 7.67
N VAL A 28 8.48 -8.58 7.07
CA VAL A 28 7.69 -9.67 7.64
C VAL A 28 8.64 -10.66 8.31
N THR A 29 8.31 -11.14 9.51
CA THR A 29 9.18 -12.05 10.27
C THR A 29 8.40 -13.23 10.85
N GLY A 30 9.11 -14.31 11.21
CA GLY A 30 8.55 -15.47 11.87
C GLY A 30 7.55 -16.24 10.99
N GLU A 31 6.49 -16.75 11.60
CA GLU A 31 5.47 -17.56 10.92
C GLU A 31 4.82 -16.83 9.73
N LEU A 32 4.64 -15.52 9.84
CA LEU A 32 4.04 -14.71 8.79
C LEU A 32 4.93 -14.68 7.53
N ALA A 33 6.25 -14.70 7.68
CA ALA A 33 7.18 -14.78 6.56
C ALA A 33 7.09 -16.14 5.86
N THR A 34 6.99 -17.23 6.62
CA THR A 34 6.78 -18.59 6.06
C THR A 34 5.51 -18.67 5.23
N ARG A 35 4.41 -18.10 5.73
CA ARG A 35 3.13 -18.04 5.01
C ARG A 35 3.23 -17.18 3.75
N VAL A 36 3.96 -16.06 3.80
CA VAL A 36 4.20 -15.22 2.63
C VAL A 36 4.97 -15.98 1.55
N THR A 37 6.05 -16.68 1.90
CA THR A 37 6.78 -17.53 0.97
C THR A 37 5.90 -18.63 0.38
N ALA A 38 5.08 -19.29 1.19
CA ALA A 38 4.19 -20.34 0.69
C ALA A 38 3.15 -19.84 -0.32
N GLU A 39 2.56 -18.66 -0.08
CA GLU A 39 1.51 -18.11 -0.94
C GLU A 39 2.02 -17.30 -2.12
N PHE A 40 3.06 -16.48 -1.91
CA PHE A 40 3.56 -15.51 -2.88
C PHE A 40 4.89 -15.93 -3.52
N GLY A 41 5.46 -17.08 -3.13
CA GLY A 41 6.79 -17.55 -3.51
C GLY A 41 7.89 -16.88 -2.69
N ASP A 42 7.82 -15.56 -2.54
CA ASP A 42 8.75 -14.77 -1.74
C ASP A 42 8.12 -13.43 -1.31
N PHE A 43 8.93 -12.60 -0.65
CA PHE A 43 8.52 -11.27 -0.24
C PHE A 43 8.30 -10.32 -1.42
N ASP A 44 9.03 -10.49 -2.53
CA ASP A 44 8.87 -9.65 -3.73
C ASP A 44 7.53 -9.95 -4.43
N GLY A 45 7.05 -11.20 -4.38
CA GLY A 45 5.70 -11.59 -4.78
C GLY A 45 4.61 -10.91 -3.96
N LEU A 46 4.81 -10.79 -2.64
CA LEU A 46 3.90 -10.02 -1.79
C LEU A 46 3.95 -8.53 -2.15
N LEU A 47 5.13 -7.95 -2.34
CA LEU A 47 5.25 -6.53 -2.66
C LEU A 47 4.53 -6.18 -3.98
N ARG A 48 4.67 -7.03 -5.01
CA ARG A 48 3.93 -6.89 -6.27
C ARG A 48 2.42 -6.91 -6.07
N GLU A 49 1.91 -7.80 -5.23
CA GLU A 49 0.47 -7.87 -4.92
C GLU A 49 -0.02 -6.65 -4.15
N VAL A 50 0.78 -6.12 -3.22
CA VAL A 50 0.46 -4.86 -2.53
C VAL A 50 0.45 -3.69 -3.52
N GLN A 51 1.42 -3.63 -4.43
CA GLN A 51 1.50 -2.59 -5.47
C GLN A 51 0.31 -2.68 -6.45
N LEU A 52 -0.07 -3.88 -6.90
CA LEU A 52 -1.27 -4.09 -7.73
C LEU A 52 -2.53 -3.62 -7.01
N ARG A 53 -2.67 -3.95 -5.72
CA ARG A 53 -3.81 -3.51 -4.91
C ARG A 53 -3.85 -1.99 -4.77
N TRP A 54 -2.69 -1.37 -4.55
CA TRP A 54 -2.55 0.08 -4.48
C TRP A 54 -2.99 0.73 -5.79
N TYR A 55 -2.47 0.27 -6.93
CA TYR A 55 -2.83 0.85 -8.23
C TYR A 55 -4.27 0.62 -8.62
N ARG A 56 -4.86 -0.56 -8.38
CA ARG A 56 -6.31 -0.74 -8.59
C ARG A 56 -7.16 0.24 -7.79
N ALA A 57 -6.74 0.55 -6.56
CA ALA A 57 -7.44 1.51 -5.72
C ALA A 57 -7.21 2.97 -6.17
N PHE A 58 -6.04 3.27 -6.73
CA PHE A 58 -5.73 4.55 -7.34
C PHE A 58 -6.51 4.75 -8.63
N ASP A 59 -6.45 3.81 -9.56
CA ASP A 59 -7.12 3.85 -10.86
C ASP A 59 -8.64 4.02 -10.68
N ALA A 60 -9.26 3.27 -9.76
CA ALA A 60 -10.69 3.45 -9.48
C ALA A 60 -11.06 4.85 -8.97
N ARG A 61 -10.15 5.54 -8.24
CA ARG A 61 -10.36 6.93 -7.82
C ARG A 61 -10.04 7.91 -8.93
N LEU A 62 -9.06 7.58 -9.76
CA LEU A 62 -8.68 8.38 -10.92
C LEU A 62 -9.82 8.40 -11.93
N ASP A 63 -10.41 7.25 -12.23
CA ASP A 63 -11.57 7.15 -13.13
C ASP A 63 -12.70 8.09 -12.67
N ALA A 64 -13.05 8.04 -11.38
CA ALA A 64 -14.03 8.95 -10.79
C ALA A 64 -13.60 10.43 -10.82
N LEU A 65 -12.31 10.72 -10.66
CA LEU A 65 -11.77 12.09 -10.78
C LEU A 65 -11.85 12.62 -12.22
N LEU A 66 -11.68 11.75 -13.22
CA LEU A 66 -11.67 12.12 -14.63
C LEU A 66 -13.07 12.23 -15.24
N GLU A 67 -14.10 11.69 -14.58
CA GLU A 67 -15.51 11.95 -14.96
C GLU A 67 -15.82 13.45 -14.98
N ASP A 68 -15.32 14.19 -13.99
CA ASP A 68 -15.39 15.65 -13.88
C ASP A 68 -13.98 16.25 -13.94
N TRP A 69 -13.45 16.41 -15.15
CA TRP A 69 -12.06 16.85 -15.38
C TRP A 69 -11.73 18.11 -14.55
N PRO A 70 -10.78 18.01 -13.60
CA PRO A 70 -10.47 19.13 -12.71
C PRO A 70 -9.72 20.24 -13.46
N PRO A 71 -9.93 21.51 -13.09
CA PRO A 71 -9.22 22.64 -13.69
C PRO A 71 -7.71 22.61 -13.40
N ASP A 72 -7.29 21.98 -12.30
CA ASP A 72 -5.90 21.72 -11.92
C ASP A 72 -5.72 20.22 -11.66
N ILE A 73 -5.30 19.50 -12.69
CA ILE A 73 -5.12 18.04 -12.64
C ILE A 73 -3.95 17.65 -11.73
N ASP A 74 -2.87 18.43 -11.68
CA ASP A 74 -1.71 18.16 -10.85
C ASP A 74 -2.05 18.23 -9.35
N ALA A 75 -2.78 19.28 -8.94
CA ALA A 75 -3.25 19.42 -7.57
C ALA A 75 -4.25 18.31 -7.20
N ALA A 76 -5.17 17.97 -8.10
CA ALA A 76 -6.16 16.93 -7.88
C ALA A 76 -5.52 15.53 -7.74
N LEU A 77 -4.55 15.19 -8.58
CA LEU A 77 -3.79 13.94 -8.48
C LEU A 77 -2.98 13.85 -7.18
N THR A 78 -2.39 14.97 -6.76
CA THR A 78 -1.68 15.06 -5.47
C THR A 78 -2.63 14.80 -4.30
N ALA A 79 -3.80 15.42 -4.31
CA ALA A 79 -4.83 15.20 -3.28
C ALA A 79 -5.31 13.73 -3.26
N LEU A 80 -5.64 13.17 -4.42
CA LEU A 80 -6.04 11.77 -4.57
C LEU A 80 -5.00 10.83 -3.97
N TRP A 81 -3.71 11.05 -4.28
CA TRP A 81 -2.64 10.24 -3.72
C TRP A 81 -2.55 10.33 -2.19
N LEU A 82 -2.65 11.55 -1.63
CA LEU A 82 -2.62 11.76 -0.19
C LEU A 82 -3.82 11.12 0.51
N ASP A 83 -5.00 11.18 -0.08
CA ASP A 83 -6.20 10.55 0.44
C ASP A 83 -6.11 9.02 0.40
N LEU A 84 -5.65 8.46 -0.72
CA LEU A 84 -5.42 7.01 -0.84
C LEU A 84 -4.36 6.53 0.16
N SER A 85 -3.33 7.34 0.36
CA SER A 85 -2.29 7.12 1.34
C SER A 85 -2.81 7.08 2.77
N ALA A 86 -3.71 8.00 3.13
CA ALA A 86 -4.38 8.00 4.41
C ALA A 86 -5.32 6.80 4.58
N ALA A 87 -5.96 6.34 3.50
CA ALA A 87 -6.84 5.18 3.50
C ALA A 87 -6.08 3.83 3.57
N MET A 88 -4.86 3.78 3.03
CA MET A 88 -4.03 2.56 2.96
C MET A 88 -2.61 2.78 3.50
N PRO A 89 -2.44 3.25 4.75
CA PRO A 89 -1.15 3.72 5.25
C PRO A 89 -0.11 2.60 5.34
N GLY A 90 -0.53 1.38 5.69
CA GLY A 90 0.36 0.23 5.75
C GLY A 90 0.89 -0.18 4.37
N ALA A 91 0.06 -0.12 3.34
CA ALA A 91 0.47 -0.43 1.97
C ALA A 91 1.45 0.63 1.45
N ARG A 92 1.11 1.91 1.66
CA ARG A 92 1.96 3.02 1.23
C ARG A 92 3.31 2.97 1.92
N PHE A 93 3.33 2.88 3.25
CA PHE A 93 4.57 2.75 4.03
C PHE A 93 5.44 1.56 3.57
N LEU A 94 4.83 0.40 3.31
CA LEU A 94 5.57 -0.76 2.82
C LEU A 94 6.19 -0.49 1.44
N LEU A 95 5.43 0.09 0.50
CA LEU A 95 5.92 0.41 -0.84
C LEU A 95 7.00 1.51 -0.82
N ASP A 96 6.85 2.55 0.01
CA ASP A 96 7.89 3.59 0.19
C ASP A 96 9.21 3.01 0.70
N ALA A 97 9.13 2.12 1.68
CA ALA A 97 10.32 1.50 2.28
C ALA A 97 11.10 0.61 1.30
N HIS A 98 10.41 0.12 0.27
CA HIS A 98 10.96 -0.78 -0.75
C HIS A 98 11.02 -0.14 -2.14
N ALA A 99 10.88 1.19 -2.21
CA ALA A 99 11.01 1.94 -3.44
C ALA A 99 12.39 1.69 -4.08
N GLY A 100 12.40 1.36 -5.37
CA GLY A 100 13.63 1.02 -6.11
C GLY A 100 14.01 -0.47 -6.11
N ARG A 101 13.23 -1.35 -5.44
CA ARG A 101 13.40 -2.80 -5.64
C ARG A 101 13.04 -3.17 -7.08
N PRO A 102 13.86 -3.98 -7.78
CA PRO A 102 13.60 -4.38 -9.16
C PRO A 102 12.22 -5.02 -9.36
N ALA A 103 11.73 -5.77 -8.37
CA ALA A 103 10.42 -6.41 -8.40
C ALA A 103 9.22 -5.45 -8.58
N LEU A 104 9.40 -4.16 -8.28
CA LEU A 104 8.35 -3.13 -8.40
C LEU A 104 8.50 -2.27 -9.66
N ALA A 105 9.65 -2.34 -10.33
CA ALA A 105 10.02 -1.41 -11.39
C ALA A 105 9.10 -1.50 -12.61
N ASP A 106 8.73 -2.72 -13.02
CA ASP A 106 7.91 -2.93 -14.22
C ASP A 106 6.50 -2.38 -14.04
N LEU A 107 5.91 -2.62 -12.87
CA LEU A 107 4.56 -2.15 -12.57
C LEU A 107 4.53 -0.65 -12.32
N ASP A 108 5.56 -0.08 -11.66
CA ASP A 108 5.75 1.36 -11.53
C ASP A 108 5.89 2.03 -12.91
N ALA A 109 6.66 1.44 -13.82
CA ALA A 109 6.85 1.97 -15.17
C ALA A 109 5.57 1.88 -16.00
N HIS A 110 4.82 0.77 -15.88
CA HIS A 110 3.53 0.63 -16.53
C HIS A 110 2.54 1.68 -16.03
N HIS A 111 2.34 1.80 -14.72
CA HIS A 111 1.39 2.75 -14.15
C HIS A 111 1.75 4.21 -14.49
N ARG A 112 3.04 4.59 -14.47
CA ARG A 112 3.48 5.93 -14.92
C ARG A 112 3.11 6.21 -16.38
N ARG A 113 3.29 5.24 -17.28
CA ARG A 113 2.90 5.39 -18.70
C ARG A 113 1.40 5.56 -18.85
N THR A 114 0.61 4.75 -18.12
CA THR A 114 -0.85 4.83 -18.14
C THR A 114 -1.36 6.15 -17.59
N LEU A 115 -0.83 6.60 -16.45
CA LEU A 115 -1.19 7.89 -15.84
C LEU A 115 -0.88 9.05 -16.79
N HIS A 116 0.32 9.07 -17.37
CA HIS A 116 0.70 10.09 -18.35
C HIS A 116 -0.23 10.07 -19.58
N ALA A 117 -0.57 8.89 -20.10
CA ALA A 117 -1.48 8.78 -21.24
C ALA A 117 -2.90 9.32 -20.91
N ALA A 118 -3.37 9.11 -19.69
CA ALA A 118 -4.70 9.55 -19.26
C ALA A 118 -4.78 11.03 -18.88
N THR A 119 -3.70 11.60 -18.33
CA THR A 119 -3.72 12.91 -17.66
C THR A 119 -2.73 13.94 -18.22
N GLY A 120 -1.76 13.50 -19.03
CA GLY A 120 -0.63 14.32 -19.46
C GLY A 120 0.45 14.54 -18.38
N VAL A 121 0.24 14.07 -17.16
CA VAL A 121 1.17 14.28 -16.03
C VAL A 121 2.26 13.21 -16.02
N HIS A 122 3.52 13.64 -16.05
CA HIS A 122 4.68 12.74 -16.07
C HIS A 122 5.08 12.23 -14.67
N GLU A 123 4.98 13.08 -13.65
CA GLU A 123 5.36 12.74 -12.29
C GLU A 123 4.49 13.49 -11.29
N VAL A 124 3.78 12.75 -10.43
CA VAL A 124 3.20 13.34 -9.23
C VAL A 124 4.33 13.41 -8.20
N ARG A 125 4.80 14.63 -7.85
CA ARG A 125 5.78 14.80 -6.77
C ARG A 125 5.13 14.50 -5.44
N LEU A 126 5.49 13.38 -4.84
CA LEU A 126 4.79 12.88 -3.66
C LEU A 126 5.74 12.76 -2.47
N PRO A 127 5.34 13.26 -1.29
CA PRO A 127 6.12 13.09 -0.08
C PRO A 127 6.11 11.61 0.33
N ARG A 128 7.27 11.12 0.80
CA ARG A 128 7.33 9.82 1.49
C ARG A 128 6.50 9.88 2.76
N ILE A 129 5.78 8.81 3.05
CA ILE A 129 4.95 8.77 4.25
C ILE A 129 5.80 8.35 5.44
N PRO A 130 5.75 9.10 6.57
CA PRO A 130 6.42 8.67 7.78
C PRO A 130 5.85 7.33 8.25
N PRO A 131 6.64 6.53 8.98
CA PRO A 131 6.14 5.27 9.52
C PRO A 131 4.83 5.48 10.30
N PRO A 132 3.87 4.55 10.20
CA PRO A 132 2.65 4.63 10.97
C PRO A 132 3.04 4.78 12.44
N ARG A 133 2.55 5.86 13.08
CA ARG A 133 2.86 6.12 14.49
C ARG A 133 2.39 4.91 15.28
N ARG A 134 3.31 4.26 15.98
CA ARG A 134 2.97 3.19 16.94
C ARG A 134 1.83 3.72 17.78
N ARG A 135 0.69 3.03 17.79
CA ARG A 135 -0.32 3.29 18.82
C ARG A 135 0.41 3.04 20.14
N CYS A 136 0.80 4.10 20.84
CA CYS A 136 1.36 4.00 22.17
C CYS A 136 0.31 3.30 23.03
N ARG A 137 0.47 2.00 23.23
CA ARG A 137 -0.32 1.20 24.15
C ARG A 137 0.26 1.41 25.55
N TRP A 138 0.06 2.59 26.11
CA TRP A 138 0.30 2.94 27.51
C TRP A 138 -0.83 3.93 27.88
N LEU A 139 -1.70 3.77 28.87
CA LEU A 139 -1.71 2.93 30.06
C LEU A 139 -3.10 2.29 30.26
N VAL A 140 -3.16 1.01 30.59
CA VAL A 140 -4.25 0.50 31.44
C VAL A 140 -3.73 0.63 32.87
N PRO A 141 -4.31 1.47 33.75
CA PRO A 141 -4.01 1.35 35.16
C PRO A 141 -4.50 -0.04 35.61
N ARG A 142 -3.56 -0.91 35.99
CA ARG A 142 -3.90 -2.08 36.81
C ARG A 142 -4.37 -1.51 38.15
N THR A 143 -5.67 -1.38 38.34
CA THR A 143 -6.23 -1.27 39.68
C THR A 143 -5.99 -2.62 40.36
N SER A 144 -4.84 -2.70 41.04
CA SER A 144 -4.59 -3.74 42.02
C SER A 144 -5.36 -3.37 43.28
N THR A 145 -6.17 -4.31 43.73
CA THR A 145 -6.98 -4.34 44.94
C THR A 145 -6.18 -4.03 46.20
N ALA A 146 -6.75 -3.21 47.09
CA ALA A 146 -6.75 -3.39 48.54
C ALA A 146 -7.87 -2.52 49.13
#